data_AF-A0A7X5F835-F1
#
_entry.id   AF-A0A7X5F835-F1
#
_cell.length_a   1.000
_cell.length_b   1.000
_cell.length_c   1.000
_cell.angle_alpha   90.00
_cell.angle_beta   90.00
_cell.angle_gamma   90.00
#
_symmetry.space_group_name_H-M   'P 1'
#
loop_
_entity.id
_entity.type
_entity.pdbx_description
1 polymer ?
#
loop_
_entity_poly.entity_id
_entity_poly.type
_entity_poly.pdbx_seq_one_letter_code
_entity_poly.pdbx_strand_id
1 'polypeptide(L)'
;MKYDEMFEKIKCLKFDTEMPVCKVGSIELYVLRPSIPPKRFSAYDPQKNFQIWLRDGARNFKPNHLRVFIDLNLRIRSRPDLKEKLLTIFDNIFYGRDPDIEIKSLLKEEFQHFLNPIEIISNLSQLFIIEQAYSYNKESKFNPPTLFYQGWIRQSLDNLKEIDNICMSIAHGQPPASKYTYKENKKHNDFELNLNPLWYLRE
;
A
#
# COMPACT_ATOMS: atom_id res chain seq x y z
N MET A 1 -3.59 -7.25 11.67
CA MET A 1 -2.99 -8.59 11.43
C MET A 1 -1.58 -8.44 10.81
N LYS A 2 -0.59 -9.25 11.19
CA LYS A 2 0.75 -9.19 10.57
C LYS A 2 0.76 -9.65 9.10
N TYR A 3 1.79 -9.26 8.36
CA TYR A 3 1.92 -9.58 6.93
C TYR A 3 1.86 -11.08 6.64
N ASP A 4 2.66 -11.90 7.34
CA ASP A 4 2.73 -13.34 7.06
C ASP A 4 1.38 -14.04 7.29
N GLU A 5 0.68 -13.65 8.35
CA GLU A 5 -0.65 -14.17 8.68
C GLU A 5 -1.69 -13.80 7.60
N MET A 6 -1.69 -12.52 7.18
CA MET A 6 -2.58 -12.06 6.12
C MET A 6 -2.24 -12.74 4.79
N PHE A 7 -0.95 -12.89 4.49
CA PHE A 7 -0.49 -13.53 3.28
C PHE A 7 -0.91 -15.00 3.19
N GLU A 8 -0.77 -15.76 4.28
CA GLU A 8 -1.25 -17.15 4.31
C GLU A 8 -2.78 -17.23 4.17
N LYS A 9 -3.54 -16.32 4.78
CA LYS A 9 -4.99 -16.23 4.54
C LYS A 9 -5.31 -15.96 3.06
N ILE A 10 -4.57 -15.07 2.41
CA ILE A 10 -4.73 -14.78 0.97
C ILE A 10 -4.40 -16.00 0.13
N LYS A 11 -3.35 -16.75 0.43
CA LYS A 11 -2.99 -17.98 -0.29
C LYS A 11 -4.09 -19.04 -0.16
N CYS A 12 -4.62 -19.22 1.04
CA CYS A 12 -5.69 -20.19 1.33
C CYS A 12 -7.11 -19.72 0.96
N LEU A 13 -7.27 -18.51 0.40
CA LEU A 13 -8.57 -17.96 0.03
C LEU A 13 -9.28 -18.85 -1.00
N LYS A 14 -10.49 -19.31 -0.66
CA LYS A 14 -11.32 -20.10 -1.57
C LYS A 14 -11.87 -19.23 -2.70
N PHE A 15 -12.15 -19.86 -3.84
CA PHE A 15 -12.83 -19.17 -4.93
C PHE A 15 -14.23 -18.70 -4.51
N ASP A 16 -14.62 -17.54 -5.03
CA ASP A 16 -15.93 -16.91 -4.90
C ASP A 16 -16.40 -16.70 -3.45
N THR A 17 -15.45 -16.66 -2.50
CA THR A 17 -15.70 -16.41 -1.08
C THR A 17 -15.13 -15.05 -0.68
N GLU A 18 -15.99 -14.17 -0.17
CA GLU A 18 -15.54 -12.91 0.44
C GLU A 18 -14.84 -13.20 1.78
N MET A 19 -13.63 -12.67 1.95
CA MET A 19 -12.95 -12.66 3.24
C MET A 19 -12.85 -11.22 3.75
N PRO A 20 -13.60 -10.86 4.82
CA PRO A 20 -13.47 -9.57 5.47
C PRO A 20 -12.06 -9.37 6.03
N VAL A 21 -11.53 -8.16 5.88
CA VAL A 21 -10.19 -7.77 6.36
C VAL A 21 -10.31 -6.73 7.47
N CYS A 22 -11.04 -5.65 7.22
CA CYS A 22 -11.18 -4.54 8.17
C CYS A 22 -12.55 -3.88 7.99
N LYS A 23 -13.17 -3.43 9.08
CA LYS A 23 -14.45 -2.71 9.05
C LYS A 23 -14.42 -1.54 10.02
N VAL A 24 -14.76 -0.36 9.52
CA VAL A 24 -14.89 0.89 10.30
C VAL A 24 -16.21 1.54 9.94
N GLY A 25 -17.16 1.55 10.89
CA GLY A 25 -18.52 2.04 10.64
C GLY A 25 -19.19 1.31 9.47
N SER A 26 -19.59 2.06 8.44
CA SER A 26 -20.20 1.54 7.21
C SER A 26 -19.20 1.11 6.14
N ILE A 27 -17.89 1.30 6.38
CA ILE A 27 -16.83 1.01 5.42
C ILE A 27 -16.24 -0.36 5.73
N GLU A 28 -16.19 -1.23 4.73
CA GLU A 28 -15.66 -2.58 4.84
C GLU A 28 -14.66 -2.85 3.73
N LEU A 29 -13.48 -3.32 4.13
CA LEU A 29 -12.42 -3.81 3.26
C LEU A 29 -12.45 -5.33 3.29
N TYR A 30 -12.52 -5.95 2.12
CA TYR A 30 -12.54 -7.40 1.97
C TYR A 30 -11.79 -7.82 0.70
N VAL A 31 -11.50 -9.11 0.61
CA VAL A 31 -10.85 -9.71 -0.56
C VAL A 31 -11.67 -10.85 -1.11
N LEU A 32 -11.55 -11.09 -2.41
CA LEU A 32 -12.27 -12.13 -3.14
C LEU A 32 -11.37 -12.74 -4.21
N ARG A 33 -11.35 -14.06 -4.35
CA ARG A 33 -10.71 -14.74 -5.48
C ARG A 33 -11.78 -15.20 -6.47
N PRO A 34 -11.94 -14.58 -7.65
CA PRO A 34 -12.94 -15.01 -8.62
C PRO A 34 -12.54 -16.35 -9.27
N SER A 35 -13.47 -17.28 -9.43
CA SER A 35 -13.23 -18.53 -10.18
C SER A 35 -13.05 -18.31 -11.68
N ILE A 36 -13.71 -17.29 -12.22
CA ILE A 36 -13.64 -16.92 -13.64
C ILE A 36 -12.84 -15.62 -13.77
N PRO A 37 -11.60 -15.65 -14.26
CA PRO A 37 -10.83 -14.43 -14.49
C PRO A 37 -11.47 -13.61 -15.62
N PRO A 38 -11.45 -12.27 -15.56
CA PRO A 38 -11.90 -11.44 -16.66
C PRO A 38 -11.08 -11.73 -17.93
N LYS A 39 -11.71 -11.71 -19.11
CA LYS A 39 -11.05 -12.03 -20.41
C LYS A 39 -9.71 -11.32 -20.65
N ARG A 40 -9.58 -10.07 -20.16
CA ARG A 40 -8.36 -9.25 -20.25
C ARG A 40 -7.18 -9.74 -19.40
N PHE A 41 -7.39 -10.69 -18.49
CA PHE A 41 -6.40 -11.24 -17.57
C PHE A 41 -6.15 -12.74 -17.81
N SER A 42 -6.34 -13.23 -19.04
CA SER A 42 -6.13 -14.64 -19.40
C SER A 42 -4.71 -15.16 -19.11
N ALA A 43 -3.71 -14.28 -19.02
CA ALA A 43 -2.33 -14.61 -18.70
C ALA A 43 -2.01 -14.70 -17.20
N TYR A 44 -2.97 -14.38 -16.31
CA TYR A 44 -2.75 -14.44 -14.86
C TYR A 44 -3.11 -15.82 -14.31
N ASP A 45 -2.33 -16.29 -13.35
CA ASP A 45 -2.62 -17.50 -12.58
C ASP A 45 -3.88 -17.27 -11.72
N PRO A 46 -5.00 -17.97 -11.99
CA PRO A 46 -6.23 -17.82 -11.22
C PRO A 46 -6.06 -18.13 -9.72
N GLN A 47 -5.08 -18.97 -9.36
CA GLN A 47 -4.79 -19.29 -7.95
C GLN A 47 -4.09 -18.15 -7.20
N LYS A 48 -3.51 -17.21 -7.93
CA LYS A 48 -2.81 -16.04 -7.37
C LYS A 48 -3.62 -14.75 -7.49
N ASN A 49 -4.57 -14.70 -8.42
CA ASN A 49 -5.37 -13.52 -8.72
C ASN A 49 -6.52 -13.29 -7.72
N PHE A 50 -6.21 -12.66 -6.58
CA PHE A 50 -7.22 -12.13 -5.68
C PHE A 50 -7.53 -10.66 -5.99
N GLN A 51 -8.73 -10.22 -5.66
CA GLN A 51 -9.21 -8.86 -5.82
C GLN A 51 -9.43 -8.22 -4.46
N ILE A 52 -8.98 -6.98 -4.31
CA ILE A 52 -9.24 -6.16 -3.13
C ILE A 52 -10.47 -5.29 -3.41
N TRP A 53 -11.42 -5.30 -2.48
CA TRP A 53 -12.68 -4.57 -2.61
C TRP A 53 -12.93 -3.69 -1.40
N LEU A 54 -13.52 -2.52 -1.66
CA LEU A 54 -14.00 -1.59 -0.66
C LEU A 54 -15.50 -1.38 -0.83
N ARG A 55 -16.24 -1.64 0.25
CA ARG A 55 -17.67 -1.38 0.38
C ARG A 55 -17.85 -0.16 1.27
N ASP A 56 -18.58 0.83 0.78
CA ASP A 56 -18.90 2.07 1.50
C ASP A 56 -20.38 2.41 1.26
N GLY A 57 -21.23 1.99 2.21
CA GLY A 57 -22.67 2.05 2.06
C GLY A 57 -23.15 1.28 0.82
N ALA A 58 -23.82 1.97 -0.11
CA ALA A 58 -24.30 1.38 -1.35
C ALA A 58 -23.22 1.25 -2.45
N ARG A 59 -22.04 1.84 -2.27
CA ARG A 59 -20.95 1.78 -3.25
C ARG A 59 -20.06 0.59 -2.95
N ASN A 60 -19.75 -0.18 -3.99
CA ASN A 60 -18.80 -1.28 -3.93
C ASN A 60 -17.82 -1.14 -5.11
N PHE A 61 -16.53 -1.03 -4.83
CA PHE A 61 -15.53 -0.79 -5.88
C PHE A 61 -14.18 -1.39 -5.52
N LYS A 62 -13.32 -1.52 -6.54
CA LYS A 62 -11.94 -1.99 -6.37
C LYS A 62 -11.00 -0.79 -6.27
N PRO A 63 -10.46 -0.47 -5.08
CA PRO A 63 -9.47 0.59 -4.98
C PRO A 63 -8.20 0.21 -5.76
N ASN A 64 -7.45 1.22 -6.17
CA ASN A 64 -6.11 1.05 -6.73
C ASN A 64 -5.07 1.72 -5.82
N HIS A 65 -3.78 1.60 -6.17
CA HIS A 65 -2.69 2.13 -5.35
C HIS A 65 -2.81 3.65 -5.11
N LEU A 66 -3.33 4.41 -6.10
CA LEU A 66 -3.55 5.87 -5.99
C LEU A 66 -4.43 6.24 -4.80
N ARG A 67 -5.41 5.40 -4.40
CA ARG A 67 -6.26 5.68 -3.24
C ARG A 67 -5.43 5.89 -1.98
N VAL A 68 -4.43 5.03 -1.74
CA VAL A 68 -3.54 5.13 -0.57
C VAL A 68 -2.63 6.35 -0.71
N PHE A 69 -2.02 6.54 -1.87
CA PHE A 69 -1.09 7.65 -2.11
C PHE A 69 -1.74 9.03 -1.93
N ILE A 70 -2.94 9.21 -2.47
CA ILE A 70 -3.71 10.47 -2.33
C ILE A 70 -4.13 10.68 -0.89
N ASP A 71 -4.66 9.65 -0.22
CA ASP A 71 -5.09 9.75 1.17
C ASP A 71 -3.94 10.17 2.10
N LEU A 72 -2.79 9.53 1.96
CA LEU A 72 -1.60 9.84 2.75
C LEU A 72 -1.06 11.24 2.47
N ASN A 73 -1.06 11.68 1.20
CA ASN A 73 -0.68 13.04 0.85
C ASN A 73 -1.62 14.08 1.50
N LEU A 74 -2.94 13.85 1.44
CA LEU A 74 -3.95 14.73 2.07
C LEU A 74 -3.75 14.81 3.59
N ARG A 75 -3.48 13.68 4.24
CA ARG A 75 -3.21 13.63 5.68
C ARG A 75 -2.00 14.48 6.05
N ILE A 76 -0.88 14.35 5.34
CA ILE A 76 0.32 15.16 5.60
C ILE A 76 0.09 16.63 5.30
N ARG A 77 -0.67 16.96 4.26
CA ARG A 77 -1.04 18.36 3.99
C ARG A 77 -1.84 18.97 5.15
N SER A 78 -2.73 18.19 5.78
CA SER A 78 -3.50 18.66 6.94
C SER A 78 -2.73 18.64 8.27
N ARG A 79 -1.77 17.72 8.43
CA ARG A 79 -0.95 17.55 9.63
C ARG A 79 0.52 17.32 9.28
N PRO A 80 1.25 18.36 8.81
CA PRO A 80 2.66 18.22 8.42
C PRO A 80 3.56 17.79 9.59
N ASP A 81 3.16 18.12 10.81
CA ASP A 81 3.82 17.74 12.06
C ASP A 81 3.87 16.22 12.28
N LEU A 82 2.96 15.45 11.67
CA LEU A 82 2.89 14.00 11.79
C LEU A 82 3.68 13.25 10.70
N LYS A 83 4.42 13.95 9.84
CA LYS A 83 5.12 13.36 8.69
C LYS A 83 6.02 12.18 9.05
N GLU A 84 6.97 12.37 9.96
CA GLU A 84 7.91 11.31 10.34
C GLU A 84 7.19 10.14 11.01
N LYS A 85 6.15 10.41 11.80
CA LYS A 85 5.32 9.38 12.46
C LYS A 85 4.58 8.53 11.43
N LEU A 86 3.95 9.14 10.44
CA LEU A 86 3.26 8.44 9.36
C LEU A 86 4.24 7.65 8.50
N LEU A 87 5.37 8.23 8.09
CA LEU A 87 6.40 7.52 7.34
C LEU A 87 6.91 6.29 8.10
N THR A 88 7.19 6.42 9.39
CA THR A 88 7.64 5.31 10.24
C THR A 88 6.60 4.20 10.30
N ILE A 89 5.32 4.54 10.48
CA ILE A 89 4.23 3.56 10.53
C ILE A 89 4.12 2.78 9.22
N PHE A 90 4.18 3.46 8.07
CA PHE A 90 4.05 2.78 6.77
C PHE A 90 5.33 2.03 6.37
N ASP A 91 6.52 2.47 6.78
CA ASP A 91 7.73 1.66 6.69
C ASP A 91 7.61 0.38 7.55
N ASN A 92 7.10 0.49 8.78
CA ASN A 92 6.87 -0.67 9.64
C ASN A 92 5.88 -1.68 9.03
N ILE A 93 4.78 -1.19 8.44
CA ILE A 93 3.81 -2.05 7.71
C ILE A 93 4.49 -2.74 6.53
N PHE A 94 5.32 -2.03 5.77
CA PHE A 94 6.12 -2.60 4.68
C PHE A 94 7.09 -3.69 5.16
N TYR A 95 7.68 -3.50 6.34
CA TYR A 95 8.52 -4.50 7.01
C TYR A 95 7.74 -5.59 7.74
N GLY A 96 6.44 -5.70 7.51
CA GLY A 96 5.61 -6.81 7.97
C GLY A 96 4.98 -6.65 9.35
N ARG A 97 5.08 -5.46 9.96
CA ARG A 97 4.38 -5.14 11.21
C ARG A 97 2.87 -5.08 10.99
N ASP A 98 2.14 -5.21 12.09
CA ASP A 98 0.68 -5.25 12.08
C ASP A 98 0.11 -3.82 11.90
N PRO A 99 -0.62 -3.53 10.82
CA PRO A 99 -1.17 -2.21 10.56
C PRO A 99 -2.06 -1.73 11.71
N ASP A 100 -2.90 -2.59 12.29
CA ASP A 100 -3.85 -2.22 13.35
C ASP A 100 -3.13 -1.83 14.65
N ILE A 101 -1.91 -2.33 14.86
CA ILE A 101 -1.08 -1.98 16.01
C ILE A 101 -0.32 -0.68 15.75
N GLU A 102 0.32 -0.56 14.59
CA GLU A 102 1.16 0.61 14.26
C GLU A 102 0.36 1.91 14.24
N ILE A 103 -0.88 1.88 13.75
CA ILE A 103 -1.73 3.08 13.66
C ILE A 103 -2.38 3.52 14.99
N LYS A 104 -2.27 2.74 16.08
CA LYS A 104 -2.96 3.06 17.35
C LYS A 104 -2.67 4.47 17.84
N SER A 105 -1.43 4.93 17.63
CA SER A 105 -0.99 6.26 18.01
C SER A 105 -1.59 7.39 17.16
N LEU A 106 -2.19 7.07 16.00
CA LEU A 106 -2.86 8.01 15.10
C LEU A 106 -4.38 8.05 15.27
N LEU A 107 -4.98 7.07 15.95
CA LEU A 107 -6.45 7.02 16.14
C LEU A 107 -7.00 8.19 16.96
N LYS A 108 -6.15 8.87 17.72
CA LYS A 108 -6.50 10.06 18.51
C LYS A 108 -6.29 11.37 17.74
N GLU A 109 -5.68 11.30 16.56
CA GLU A 109 -5.36 12.47 15.76
C GLU A 109 -6.54 12.82 14.85
N GLU A 110 -6.86 14.10 14.77
CA GLU A 110 -7.82 14.60 13.79
C GLU A 110 -7.10 15.01 12.51
N PHE A 111 -7.50 14.42 11.39
CA PHE A 111 -7.06 14.80 10.05
C PHE A 111 -8.21 15.51 9.35
N GLN A 112 -8.00 16.75 8.90
CA GLN A 112 -9.05 17.51 8.21
C GLN A 112 -9.33 16.99 6.80
N HIS A 113 -8.32 16.37 6.17
CA HIS A 113 -8.41 15.87 4.81
C HIS A 113 -7.95 14.43 4.74
N PHE A 114 -8.86 13.54 4.34
CA PHE A 114 -8.62 12.13 4.09
C PHE A 114 -9.75 11.55 3.22
N LEU A 115 -9.51 10.39 2.63
CA LEU A 115 -10.48 9.67 1.79
C LEU A 115 -11.15 8.52 2.55
N ASN A 116 -10.41 7.81 3.41
CA ASN A 116 -10.95 6.75 4.27
C ASN A 116 -10.31 6.79 5.66
N PRO A 117 -10.93 6.15 6.68
CA PRO A 117 -10.30 5.95 7.98
C PRO A 117 -8.89 5.33 7.86
N ILE A 118 -7.97 5.70 8.76
CA ILE A 118 -6.56 5.29 8.67
C ILE A 118 -6.40 3.78 8.84
N GLU A 119 -7.30 3.13 9.57
CA GLU A 119 -7.46 1.68 9.69
C GLU A 119 -7.67 1.02 8.33
N ILE A 120 -8.54 1.59 7.49
CA ILE A 120 -8.80 1.09 6.15
C ILE A 120 -7.57 1.28 5.28
N ILE A 121 -6.93 2.44 5.33
CA ILE A 121 -5.77 2.78 4.48
C ILE A 121 -4.53 1.95 4.83
N SER A 122 -4.27 1.73 6.11
CA SER A 122 -3.15 0.90 6.58
C SER A 122 -3.31 -0.57 6.19
N ASN A 123 -4.51 -1.15 6.40
CA ASN A 123 -4.80 -2.52 5.95
C ASN A 123 -4.80 -2.63 4.41
N LEU A 124 -5.35 -1.65 3.71
CA LEU A 124 -5.30 -1.59 2.24
C LEU A 124 -3.86 -1.55 1.72
N SER A 125 -2.97 -0.83 2.41
CA SER A 125 -1.56 -0.78 2.06
C SER A 125 -0.87 -2.14 2.20
N GLN A 126 -1.12 -2.85 3.30
CA GLN A 126 -0.63 -4.23 3.47
C GLN A 126 -1.14 -5.16 2.35
N LEU A 127 -2.42 -5.06 1.98
CA LEU A 127 -2.98 -5.86 0.89
C LEU A 127 -2.33 -5.56 -0.47
N PHE A 128 -1.99 -4.31 -0.77
CA PHE A 128 -1.28 -3.96 -2.02
C PHE A 128 0.17 -4.44 -2.04
N ILE A 129 0.85 -4.45 -0.89
CA ILE A 129 2.18 -5.08 -0.76
C ILE A 129 2.07 -6.58 -1.06
N ILE A 130 1.04 -7.26 -0.52
CA ILE A 130 0.78 -8.67 -0.81
C ILE A 130 0.45 -8.89 -2.28
N GLU A 131 -0.43 -8.07 -2.87
CA GLU A 131 -0.81 -8.14 -4.29
C GLU A 131 0.44 -8.07 -5.18
N GLN A 132 1.33 -7.11 -4.91
CA GLN A 132 2.54 -6.95 -5.70
C GLN A 132 3.56 -8.06 -5.45
N ALA A 133 3.66 -8.62 -4.24
CA ALA A 133 4.54 -9.74 -3.95
C ALA A 133 4.06 -11.05 -4.57
N TYR A 134 2.74 -11.29 -4.58
CA TYR A 134 2.15 -12.58 -4.93
C TYR A 134 1.74 -12.69 -6.40
N SER A 135 1.19 -11.61 -6.96
CA SER A 135 0.57 -11.60 -8.28
C SER A 135 1.49 -11.08 -9.37
N TYR A 136 2.58 -10.38 -9.03
CA TYR A 136 3.51 -9.84 -10.01
C TYR A 136 4.39 -10.95 -10.60
N ASN A 137 4.26 -11.18 -11.91
CA ASN A 137 4.90 -12.28 -12.62
C ASN A 137 5.99 -11.84 -13.62
N LYS A 138 6.24 -10.53 -13.73
CA LYS A 138 7.26 -9.96 -14.62
C LYS A 138 8.56 -9.72 -13.87
N GLU A 139 9.63 -9.52 -14.62
CA GLU A 139 10.86 -9.03 -14.01
C GLU A 139 10.69 -7.57 -13.56
N SER A 140 10.93 -7.31 -12.28
CA SER A 140 10.93 -5.96 -11.72
C SER A 140 12.33 -5.32 -11.79
N LYS A 141 12.39 -4.01 -12.00
CA LYS A 141 13.61 -3.21 -11.80
C LYS A 141 13.99 -3.05 -10.32
N PHE A 142 13.07 -3.40 -9.43
CA PHE A 142 13.24 -3.37 -7.98
C PHE A 142 13.36 -4.78 -7.41
N ASN A 143 14.22 -4.95 -6.42
CA ASN A 143 14.30 -6.17 -5.62
C ASN A 143 14.33 -5.79 -4.13
N PRO A 144 13.25 -6.04 -3.36
CA PRO A 144 12.02 -6.75 -3.78
C PRO A 144 11.13 -5.93 -4.73
N PRO A 145 10.23 -6.57 -5.52
CA PRO A 145 9.30 -5.84 -6.41
C PRO A 145 8.39 -4.85 -5.68
N THR A 146 8.01 -5.17 -4.44
CA THR A 146 7.16 -4.34 -3.56
C THR A 146 7.76 -2.97 -3.25
N LEU A 147 9.07 -2.80 -3.45
CA LEU A 147 9.75 -1.53 -3.23
C LEU A 147 9.28 -0.43 -4.20
N PHE A 148 8.71 -0.79 -5.36
CA PHE A 148 8.06 0.19 -6.24
C PHE A 148 6.87 0.86 -5.54
N TYR A 149 6.00 0.07 -4.90
CA TYR A 149 4.87 0.60 -4.14
C TYR A 149 5.35 1.40 -2.93
N GLN A 150 6.32 0.87 -2.18
CA GLN A 150 6.86 1.55 -1.00
C GLN A 150 7.53 2.89 -1.33
N GLY A 151 8.27 2.96 -2.44
CA GLY A 151 8.85 4.22 -2.90
C GLY A 151 7.79 5.29 -3.17
N TRP A 152 6.63 4.91 -3.72
CA TRP A 152 5.51 5.81 -3.91
C TRP A 152 4.86 6.24 -2.59
N ILE A 153 4.71 5.32 -1.61
CA ILE A 153 4.24 5.68 -0.25
C ILE A 153 5.14 6.76 0.36
N ARG A 154 6.46 6.53 0.35
CA ARG A 154 7.45 7.47 0.90
C ARG A 154 7.39 8.81 0.20
N GLN A 155 7.33 8.81 -1.14
CA GLN A 155 7.25 10.04 -1.92
C GLN A 155 5.94 10.82 -1.69
N SER A 156 4.80 10.13 -1.58
CA SER A 156 3.51 10.76 -1.32
C SER A 156 3.43 11.40 0.06
N LEU A 157 4.06 10.78 1.06
CA LEU A 157 4.15 11.28 2.43
C LEU A 157 5.20 12.39 2.61
N ASP A 158 6.33 12.34 1.89
CA ASP A 158 7.32 13.42 1.92
C ASP A 158 6.81 14.72 1.26
N ASN A 159 5.76 14.61 0.44
CA ASN A 159 4.98 15.73 -0.12
C ASN A 159 5.83 16.80 -0.85
N LEU A 160 6.85 16.37 -1.60
CA LEU A 160 7.73 17.29 -2.33
C LEU A 160 7.13 17.87 -3.61
N LYS A 161 6.04 17.28 -4.11
CA LYS A 161 5.39 17.65 -5.37
C LYS A 161 3.90 17.84 -5.14
N GLU A 162 3.31 18.68 -5.97
CA GLU A 162 1.86 18.81 -6.05
C GLU A 162 1.21 17.45 -6.35
N ILE A 163 0.05 17.21 -5.75
CA ILE A 163 -0.66 15.95 -5.84
C ILE A 163 -1.01 15.59 -7.30
N ASP A 164 -1.30 16.60 -8.13
CA ASP A 164 -1.61 16.41 -9.56
C ASP A 164 -0.39 15.83 -10.30
N ASN A 165 0.81 16.35 -10.03
CA ASN A 165 2.05 15.85 -10.62
C ASN A 165 2.35 14.41 -10.16
N ILE A 166 2.10 14.10 -8.88
CA ILE A 166 2.24 12.74 -8.34
C ILE A 166 1.27 11.79 -9.05
N CYS A 167 -0.01 12.14 -9.11
CA CYS A 167 -1.04 11.36 -9.76
C CYS A 167 -0.73 11.12 -11.25
N MET A 168 -0.27 12.15 -11.95
CA MET A 168 0.13 12.03 -13.36
C MET A 168 1.34 11.13 -13.55
N SER A 169 2.39 11.25 -12.73
CA SER A 169 3.54 10.33 -12.81
C SER A 169 3.14 8.88 -12.60
N ILE A 170 2.28 8.60 -11.63
CA ILE A 170 1.80 7.25 -11.32
C ILE A 170 0.91 6.72 -12.47
N ALA A 171 0.01 7.55 -13.00
CA ALA A 171 -0.86 7.18 -14.12
C ALA A 171 -0.06 6.84 -15.40
N HIS A 172 1.06 7.51 -15.63
CA HIS A 172 2.00 7.20 -16.72
C HIS A 172 2.95 6.03 -16.42
N GLY A 173 2.82 5.37 -15.27
CA GLY A 173 3.66 4.24 -14.89
C GLY A 173 5.12 4.61 -14.63
N GLN A 174 5.40 5.86 -14.25
CA GLN A 174 6.75 6.27 -13.87
C GLN A 174 7.15 5.60 -12.54
N PRO A 175 8.44 5.28 -12.34
CA PRO A 175 8.94 4.85 -11.05
C PRO A 175 8.94 6.02 -10.04
N PRO A 176 8.88 5.72 -8.73
CA PRO A 176 9.14 6.73 -7.71
C PRO A 176 10.58 7.26 -7.84
N ALA A 177 10.86 8.42 -7.24
CA ALA A 177 12.19 8.98 -7.24
C ALA A 177 13.19 8.00 -6.57
N SER A 178 14.37 7.84 -7.17
CA SER A 178 15.35 6.84 -6.71
C SER A 178 15.71 7.02 -5.24
N LYS A 179 15.78 8.27 -4.75
CA LYS A 179 16.10 8.61 -3.35
C LYS A 179 15.27 7.85 -2.30
N TYR A 180 14.05 7.42 -2.63
CA TYR A 180 13.18 6.69 -1.69
C TYR A 180 13.39 5.17 -1.69
N THR A 181 14.20 4.64 -2.61
CA THR A 181 14.29 3.19 -2.85
C THR A 181 15.71 2.68 -3.04
N TYR A 182 16.65 3.53 -3.45
CA TYR A 182 17.93 3.06 -3.99
C TYR A 182 18.77 2.28 -2.98
N LYS A 183 18.82 2.70 -1.70
CA LYS A 183 19.55 1.97 -0.65
C LYS A 183 18.90 0.63 -0.26
N GLU A 184 17.61 0.44 -0.50
CA GLU A 184 16.90 -0.82 -0.21
C GLU A 184 16.75 -1.72 -1.44
N ASN A 185 17.05 -1.21 -2.64
CA ASN A 185 16.93 -1.97 -3.87
C ASN A 185 18.17 -2.83 -4.07
N LYS A 186 18.05 -4.16 -3.90
CA LYS A 186 19.17 -5.10 -4.11
C LYS A 186 19.76 -5.11 -5.52
N LYS A 187 19.09 -4.48 -6.49
CA LYS A 187 19.57 -4.29 -7.86
C LYS A 187 20.34 -2.97 -8.07
N HIS A 188 20.42 -2.11 -7.06
CA HIS A 188 21.11 -0.82 -7.12
C HIS A 188 22.54 -0.94 -6.56
N ASN A 189 23.47 -0.13 -7.08
CA ASN A 189 24.87 -0.17 -6.65
C ASN A 189 25.07 0.27 -5.20
N ASP A 190 24.30 1.26 -4.75
CA ASP A 190 24.36 1.78 -3.37
C ASP A 190 23.43 1.02 -2.41
N PHE A 191 23.11 -0.25 -2.71
CA PHE A 191 22.34 -1.09 -1.79
C PHE A 191 23.07 -1.26 -0.46
N GLU A 192 22.34 -1.09 0.64
CA GLU A 192 22.90 -1.12 1.99
C GLU A 192 22.01 -1.96 2.92
N LEU A 193 22.64 -2.71 3.82
CA LEU A 193 21.98 -3.46 4.88
C LEU A 193 21.92 -2.63 6.16
N ASN A 194 20.85 -2.80 6.95
CA ASN A 194 20.68 -2.15 8.25
C ASN A 194 20.61 -0.61 8.19
N LEU A 195 19.75 -0.11 7.31
CA LEU A 195 19.53 1.33 7.16
C LEU A 195 18.93 1.97 8.42
N ASN A 196 19.35 3.21 8.67
CA ASN A 196 18.71 4.04 9.68
C ASN A 196 17.22 4.28 9.31
N PRO A 197 16.31 4.34 10.28
CA PRO A 197 14.92 4.72 10.02
C PRO A 197 14.85 6.06 9.28
N LEU A 198 13.96 6.14 8.29
CA LEU A 198 13.72 7.35 7.49
C LEU A 198 14.97 7.92 6.80
N TRP A 199 15.95 7.06 6.46
CA TRP A 199 17.21 7.44 5.83
C TRP A 199 17.04 8.38 4.61
N TYR A 200 15.97 8.20 3.84
CA TYR A 200 15.63 8.95 2.63
C TYR A 200 15.17 10.40 2.87
N LEU A 201 14.98 10.83 4.12
CA LEU A 201 14.65 12.22 4.47
C LEU A 201 15.89 13.10 4.70
N ARG A 202 17.07 12.49 4.91
CA ARG A 202 18.30 13.22 5.27
C ARG A 202 19.18 13.54 4.07
N GLU A 203 18.65 13.35 2.87
CA GLU A 203 19.34 13.49 1.58
C GLU A 203 18.77 14.62 0.74
#